data_AF-A0A141RK67-F1
#
_entry.id   AF-A0A141RK67-F1
#
_cell.length_a   1.000
_cell.length_b   1.000
_cell.length_c   1.000
_cell.angle_alpha   90.00
_cell.angle_beta   90.00
_cell.angle_gamma   90.00
#
_symmetry.space_group_name_H-M   'P 1'
#
loop_
_entity.id
_entity.type
_entity.pdbx_description
1 polymer ?
#
loop_
_entity_poly.entity_id
_entity_poly.type
_entity_poly.pdbx_seq_one_letter_code
_entity_poly.pdbx_strand_id
1 'polypeptide(L)'
;ASSKTARRVAVVISLIVGVIFGSQFNANWSEILLMFNAQKFGTTDPQFGLDNGFYVFVLPGLKLVLAAVAMLLGVGLIFSLVTHVLMGGIRITMPVNGRGLFSITKRARRQLGIWLILNMLAWSVRQVLGVFEQLTVQGSRITGASYTAVHANIPVTFIMAALTAILGVVLGVWLMRSHALEGQASIGVRASAALKAWRVPVIAIAATVVVGMVLTIAWPMLLQRFRVNPNAQEMESTYIQRNIDATRAAYGLDKLKTEQYKVTDKGEQGALAKEADTTAQIRLLDPQVVSPTFKQLQQSKQYYTFADTLAVDKYEIDGVSQDTVIAARE
;
A
#
# COMPACT_ATOMS: atom_id res chain seq x y z
N ALA A 1 11.28 27.66 -39.52
CA ALA A 1 11.02 26.20 -39.58
C ALA A 1 10.59 25.57 -38.25
N SER A 2 10.97 26.10 -37.08
CA SER A 2 10.81 25.46 -35.76
C SER A 2 9.36 25.26 -35.24
N SER A 3 8.39 26.15 -35.53
CA SER A 3 7.08 26.09 -34.86
C SER A 3 6.16 24.95 -35.32
N LYS A 4 6.21 24.54 -36.61
CA LYS A 4 5.37 23.45 -37.14
C LYS A 4 5.80 22.08 -36.60
N THR A 5 7.11 21.83 -36.54
CA THR A 5 7.67 20.58 -36.01
C THR A 5 7.42 20.47 -34.49
N ALA A 6 7.65 21.55 -33.74
CA ALA A 6 7.34 21.60 -32.30
C ALA A 6 5.84 21.34 -32.02
N ARG A 7 4.94 21.93 -32.82
CA ARG A 7 3.49 21.68 -32.70
C ARG A 7 3.13 20.23 -33.01
N ARG A 8 3.74 19.61 -34.02
CA ARG A 8 3.54 18.18 -34.34
C ARG A 8 4.00 17.28 -33.20
N VAL A 9 5.20 17.51 -32.66
CA VAL A 9 5.74 16.75 -31.53
C VAL A 9 4.84 16.90 -30.29
N ALA A 10 4.38 18.13 -29.99
CA ALA A 10 3.46 18.36 -28.89
C ALA A 10 2.14 17.59 -29.06
N VAL A 11 1.57 17.55 -30.27
CA VAL A 11 0.36 16.76 -30.55
C VAL A 11 0.59 15.27 -30.32
N VAL A 12 1.72 14.72 -30.78
CA VAL A 12 2.06 13.29 -30.57
C VAL A 12 2.20 12.98 -29.07
N ILE A 13 2.91 13.82 -28.32
CA ILE A 13 3.06 13.65 -26.87
C ILE A 13 1.70 13.76 -26.17
N SER A 14 0.88 14.76 -26.50
CA SER A 14 -0.47 14.91 -25.93
C SER A 14 -1.36 13.71 -26.25
N LEU A 15 -1.23 13.11 -27.44
CA LEU A 15 -1.99 11.91 -27.82
C LEU A 15 -1.53 10.69 -27.01
N ILE A 16 -0.22 10.48 -26.84
CA ILE A 16 0.31 9.40 -25.99
C ILE A 16 -0.17 9.57 -24.55
N VAL A 17 -0.06 10.77 -23.99
CA VAL A 17 -0.51 11.08 -22.62
C VAL A 17 -2.02 10.86 -22.51
N GLY A 18 -2.80 11.30 -23.50
CA GLY A 18 -4.24 11.09 -23.55
C GLY A 18 -4.64 9.63 -23.62
N VAL A 19 -3.89 8.80 -24.37
CA VAL A 19 -4.11 7.34 -24.43
C VAL A 19 -3.78 6.68 -23.08
N ILE A 20 -2.66 7.03 -22.43
CA ILE A 20 -2.30 6.47 -21.12
C ILE A 20 -3.32 6.90 -20.05
N PHE A 21 -3.71 8.17 -20.06
CA PHE A 21 -4.75 8.69 -19.16
C PHE A 21 -6.07 7.96 -19.38
N GLY A 22 -6.52 7.89 -20.64
CA GLY A 22 -7.76 7.23 -21.01
C GLY A 22 -7.78 5.74 -20.70
N SER A 23 -6.65 5.04 -20.91
CA SER A 23 -6.55 3.60 -20.60
C SER A 23 -6.60 3.34 -19.10
N GLN A 24 -6.00 4.21 -18.27
CA GLN A 24 -6.07 4.09 -16.82
C GLN A 24 -7.52 4.22 -16.32
N PHE A 25 -8.27 5.20 -16.82
CA PHE A 25 -9.69 5.35 -16.49
C PHE A 25 -10.55 4.24 -17.07
N ASN A 26 -10.25 3.77 -18.29
CA ASN A 26 -10.97 2.65 -18.89
C ASN A 26 -10.77 1.35 -18.12
N ALA A 27 -9.57 1.09 -17.58
CA ALA A 27 -9.31 -0.09 -16.76
C ALA A 27 -10.04 -0.04 -15.40
N ASN A 28 -10.25 1.16 -14.84
CA ASN A 28 -10.81 1.38 -13.52
C ASN A 28 -12.16 2.13 -13.57
N TRP A 29 -12.90 2.00 -14.67
CA TRP A 29 -14.15 2.72 -14.91
C TRP A 29 -15.21 2.44 -13.83
N SER A 30 -15.21 1.23 -13.29
CA SER A 30 -16.10 0.80 -12.21
C SER A 30 -15.89 1.60 -10.94
N GLU A 31 -14.65 1.97 -10.58
CA GLU A 31 -14.36 2.77 -9.38
C GLU A 31 -14.99 4.16 -9.47
N ILE A 32 -14.98 4.77 -10.66
CA ILE A 32 -15.63 6.06 -10.90
C ILE A 32 -17.16 5.92 -10.82
N LEU A 33 -17.72 4.88 -11.42
CA LEU A 33 -19.17 4.64 -11.35
C LEU A 33 -19.64 4.38 -9.93
N LEU A 34 -18.89 3.57 -9.16
CA LEU A 34 -19.19 3.30 -7.76
C LEU A 34 -19.11 4.58 -6.93
N MET A 35 -18.11 5.43 -7.16
CA MET A 35 -18.00 6.71 -6.46
C MET A 35 -19.22 7.62 -6.69
N PHE A 36 -19.73 7.71 -7.92
CA PHE A 36 -20.90 8.53 -8.25
C PHE A 36 -22.24 7.90 -7.86
N ASN A 37 -22.31 6.56 -7.78
CA ASN A 37 -23.50 5.82 -7.39
C ASN A 37 -23.37 5.18 -6.00
N ALA A 38 -22.57 5.80 -5.14
CA ALA A 38 -22.26 5.26 -3.82
C ALA A 38 -23.53 5.09 -2.98
N GLN A 39 -23.64 3.92 -2.34
CA GLN A 39 -24.72 3.61 -1.40
C GLN A 39 -24.17 3.59 0.03
N LYS A 40 -25.03 3.91 1.00
CA LYS A 40 -24.69 3.81 2.42
C LYS A 40 -24.84 2.37 2.89
N PHE A 41 -23.88 1.91 3.68
CA PHE A 41 -23.97 0.64 4.38
C PHE A 41 -24.79 0.77 5.67
N GLY A 42 -24.97 1.98 6.20
CA GLY A 42 -25.72 2.23 7.43
C GLY A 42 -24.92 1.96 8.70
N THR A 43 -23.64 1.62 8.56
CA THR A 43 -22.68 1.41 9.65
C THR A 43 -21.47 2.30 9.42
N THR A 44 -21.04 2.99 10.47
CA THR A 44 -19.93 3.94 10.43
C THR A 44 -18.69 3.35 11.07
N ASP A 45 -17.53 3.75 10.55
CA ASP A 45 -16.25 3.36 11.12
C ASP A 45 -16.03 4.06 12.47
N PRO A 46 -15.50 3.37 13.50
CA PRO A 46 -15.30 3.97 14.83
C PRO A 46 -14.19 5.02 14.93
N GLN A 47 -13.39 5.23 13.87
CA GLN A 47 -12.19 6.06 13.91
C GLN A 47 -12.42 7.46 13.32
N PHE A 48 -13.05 7.54 12.15
CA PHE A 48 -13.38 8.78 11.43
C PHE A 48 -14.88 9.06 11.39
N GLY A 49 -15.74 8.11 11.78
CA GLY A 49 -17.19 8.29 11.78
C GLY A 49 -17.79 8.35 10.37
N LEU A 50 -17.08 7.83 9.37
CA LEU A 50 -17.52 7.75 7.99
C LEU A 50 -18.28 6.44 7.75
N ASP A 51 -19.30 6.47 6.90
CA ASP A 51 -20.01 5.26 6.50
C ASP A 51 -19.04 4.29 5.79
N ASN A 52 -19.16 3.00 6.06
CA ASN A 52 -18.30 1.98 5.44
C ASN A 52 -18.34 2.01 3.90
N GLY A 53 -19.43 2.47 3.30
CA GLY A 53 -19.56 2.70 1.86
C GLY A 53 -18.59 3.74 1.29
N PHE A 54 -18.08 4.68 2.11
CA PHE A 54 -17.02 5.59 1.69
C PHE A 54 -15.75 4.82 1.28
N TYR A 55 -15.31 3.85 2.08
CA TYR A 55 -14.08 3.09 1.84
C TYR A 55 -14.20 2.14 0.64
N VAL A 56 -15.39 1.59 0.42
CA VAL A 56 -15.66 0.64 -0.67
C VAL A 56 -15.91 1.35 -2.01
N PHE A 57 -16.68 2.45 -2.01
CA PHE A 57 -17.15 3.08 -3.25
C PHE A 57 -16.44 4.38 -3.59
N VAL A 58 -16.24 5.27 -2.61
CA VAL A 58 -15.81 6.65 -2.85
C VAL A 58 -14.29 6.78 -2.86
N LEU A 59 -13.62 6.19 -1.88
CA LEU A 59 -12.18 6.30 -1.70
C LEU A 59 -11.36 5.80 -2.91
N PRO A 60 -11.67 4.64 -3.55
CA PRO A 60 -10.96 4.21 -4.75
C PRO A 60 -11.10 5.21 -5.91
N GLY A 61 -12.32 5.70 -6.16
CA GLY A 61 -12.58 6.70 -7.20
C GLY A 61 -11.84 8.02 -6.96
N LEU A 62 -11.82 8.53 -5.72
CA LEU A 62 -11.07 9.73 -5.36
C LEU A 62 -9.56 9.55 -5.59
N LYS A 63 -9.02 8.37 -5.25
CA LYS A 63 -7.61 8.04 -5.49
C LYS A 63 -7.29 8.00 -6.98
N LEU A 64 -8.16 7.42 -7.79
CA LEU A 64 -7.99 7.37 -9.25
C LEU A 64 -7.98 8.79 -9.85
N VAL A 65 -8.94 9.63 -9.47
CA VAL A 65 -9.00 11.04 -9.91
C VAL A 65 -7.74 11.81 -9.49
N LEU A 66 -7.30 11.63 -8.25
CA LEU A 66 -6.12 12.33 -7.75
C LEU A 66 -4.82 11.85 -8.40
N ALA A 67 -4.69 10.54 -8.66
CA ALA A 67 -3.58 9.97 -9.41
C ALA A 67 -3.53 10.54 -10.84
N ALA A 68 -4.70 10.66 -11.47
CA ALA A 68 -4.86 11.24 -12.80
C ALA A 68 -4.48 12.73 -12.84
N VAL A 69 -4.94 13.52 -11.87
CA VAL A 69 -4.55 14.93 -11.73
C VAL A 69 -3.04 15.05 -11.51
N ALA A 70 -2.46 14.24 -10.62
CA ALA A 70 -1.02 14.24 -10.38
C ALA A 70 -0.21 13.87 -11.63
N MET A 71 -0.69 12.89 -12.42
CA MET A 71 -0.08 12.52 -13.69
C MET A 71 -0.08 13.70 -14.67
N LEU A 72 -1.22 14.36 -14.86
CA LEU A 72 -1.33 15.51 -15.77
C LEU A 72 -0.46 16.69 -15.31
N LEU A 73 -0.40 16.97 -14.01
CA LEU A 73 0.48 18.00 -13.45
C LEU A 73 1.96 17.65 -13.65
N GLY A 74 2.34 16.39 -13.49
CA GLY A 74 3.71 15.91 -13.68
C GLY A 74 4.14 15.98 -15.15
N VAL A 75 3.28 15.51 -16.06
CA VAL A 75 3.49 15.65 -17.51
C VAL A 75 3.55 17.11 -17.91
N GLY A 76 2.66 17.97 -17.37
CA GLY A 76 2.67 19.41 -17.62
C GLY A 76 3.98 20.09 -17.19
N LEU A 77 4.54 19.69 -16.04
CA LEU A 77 5.84 20.14 -15.57
C LEU A 77 6.97 19.73 -16.53
N ILE A 78 7.02 18.45 -16.93
CA ILE A 78 8.04 17.92 -17.86
C ILE A 78 7.91 18.60 -19.23
N PHE A 79 6.69 18.72 -19.75
CA PHE A 79 6.41 19.37 -21.01
C PHE A 79 6.82 20.86 -20.99
N SER A 80 6.52 21.56 -19.90
CA SER A 80 6.98 22.94 -19.67
C SER A 80 8.50 23.02 -19.65
N LEU A 81 9.18 22.09 -18.96
CA LEU A 81 10.64 22.04 -18.91
C LEU A 81 11.24 21.86 -20.31
N VAL A 82 10.80 20.84 -21.04
CA VAL A 82 11.26 20.54 -22.41
C VAL A 82 11.01 21.72 -23.34
N THR A 83 9.83 22.34 -23.28
CA THR A 83 9.49 23.50 -24.12
C THR A 83 10.41 24.68 -23.84
N HIS A 84 10.69 24.98 -22.56
CA HIS A 84 11.63 26.05 -22.20
C HIS A 84 13.06 25.74 -22.61
N VAL A 85 13.50 24.47 -22.58
CA VAL A 85 14.81 24.08 -23.12
C VAL A 85 14.86 24.30 -24.64
N LEU A 86 13.89 23.80 -25.39
CA LEU A 86 13.86 23.87 -26.86
C LEU A 86 13.69 25.30 -27.39
N MET A 87 12.89 26.13 -26.73
CA MET A 87 12.70 27.54 -27.10
C MET A 87 13.84 28.46 -26.61
N GLY A 88 14.86 27.90 -25.96
CA GLY A 88 16.00 28.65 -25.43
C GLY A 88 15.63 29.55 -24.24
N GLY A 89 14.55 29.23 -23.53
CA GLY A 89 14.20 29.79 -22.22
C GLY A 89 15.06 29.23 -21.09
N ILE A 90 15.66 28.06 -21.29
CA ILE A 90 16.75 27.45 -20.50
C ILE A 90 17.89 27.21 -21.47
N ARG A 91 19.03 27.87 -21.27
CA ARG A 91 20.21 27.70 -22.13
C ARG A 91 21.40 27.23 -21.32
N ILE A 92 22.08 26.21 -21.85
CA ILE A 92 23.40 25.78 -21.42
C ILE A 92 24.39 26.39 -22.42
N THR A 93 25.06 27.48 -22.07
CA THR A 93 26.00 28.18 -22.96
C THR A 93 27.45 27.90 -22.56
N MET A 94 28.31 27.57 -23.52
CA MET A 94 29.76 27.48 -23.25
C MET A 94 30.29 28.84 -22.78
N PRO A 95 31.17 28.87 -21.77
CA PRO A 95 31.66 30.11 -21.19
C PRO A 95 32.65 30.77 -22.14
N VAL A 96 32.17 31.63 -23.03
CA VAL A 96 33.02 32.51 -23.84
C VAL A 96 32.75 33.95 -23.35
N ASN A 97 33.80 34.63 -22.90
CA ASN A 97 33.78 36.01 -22.35
C ASN A 97 32.95 36.20 -21.07
N GLY A 98 33.12 35.33 -20.05
CA GLY A 98 32.46 35.51 -18.74
C GLY A 98 30.93 35.38 -18.76
N ARG A 99 30.36 34.92 -19.88
CA ARG A 99 28.94 34.58 -20.02
C ARG A 99 28.70 33.18 -19.47
N GLY A 100 27.55 33.03 -18.81
CA GLY A 100 27.31 31.91 -17.91
C GLY A 100 27.13 30.53 -18.51
N LEU A 101 27.32 29.48 -17.71
CA LEU A 101 27.05 28.09 -18.09
C LEU A 101 25.55 27.75 -18.21
N PHE A 102 24.70 28.39 -17.41
CA PHE A 102 23.25 28.14 -17.33
C PHE A 102 22.52 29.48 -17.20
N SER A 103 21.49 29.72 -18.02
CA SER A 103 20.58 30.88 -17.91
C SER A 103 19.13 30.44 -18.08
N ILE A 104 18.26 30.91 -17.20
CA ILE A 104 16.82 30.60 -17.20
C ILE A 104 16.03 31.90 -17.17
N THR A 105 15.17 32.11 -18.17
CA THR A 105 14.34 33.31 -18.26
C THR A 105 13.36 33.42 -17.09
N LYS A 106 13.04 34.65 -16.66
CA LYS A 106 12.06 34.92 -15.60
C LYS A 106 10.70 34.25 -15.84
N ARG A 107 10.23 34.23 -17.09
CA ARG A 107 8.95 33.58 -17.47
C ARG A 107 9.00 32.06 -17.28
N ALA A 108 10.08 31.42 -17.74
CA ALA A 108 10.29 29.98 -17.55
C ALA A 108 10.33 29.60 -16.06
N ARG A 109 11.10 30.37 -15.28
CA ARG A 109 11.24 30.18 -13.83
C ARG A 109 9.90 30.26 -13.08
N ARG A 110 9.08 31.26 -13.44
CA ARG A 110 7.74 31.43 -12.88
C ARG A 110 6.82 30.25 -13.20
N GLN A 111 6.75 29.86 -14.46
CA GLN A 111 5.90 28.76 -14.89
C GLN A 111 6.33 27.43 -14.24
N LEU A 112 7.63 27.12 -14.23
CA LEU A 112 8.16 25.92 -13.59
C LEU A 112 7.97 25.92 -12.08
N GLY A 113 8.12 27.07 -11.42
CA GLY A 113 7.82 27.21 -10.00
C GLY A 113 6.35 26.95 -9.66
N ILE A 114 5.42 27.43 -10.50
CA ILE A 114 3.98 27.18 -10.32
C ILE A 114 3.69 25.70 -10.49
N TRP A 115 4.22 25.07 -11.55
CA TRP A 115 4.07 23.63 -11.78
C TRP A 115 4.61 22.81 -10.61
N LEU A 116 5.77 23.18 -10.06
CA LEU A 116 6.35 22.49 -8.91
C LEU A 116 5.45 22.59 -7.68
N ILE A 117 4.90 23.77 -7.39
CA ILE A 117 3.97 23.98 -6.27
C ILE A 117 2.72 23.11 -6.46
N LEU A 118 2.10 23.14 -7.64
CA LEU A 118 0.89 22.36 -7.92
C LEU A 118 1.15 20.86 -7.78
N ASN A 119 2.28 20.34 -8.27
CA ASN A 119 2.66 18.94 -8.10
C ASN A 119 2.84 18.56 -6.63
N MET A 120 3.52 19.40 -5.85
CA MET A 120 3.75 19.16 -4.42
C MET A 120 2.44 19.24 -3.62
N LEU A 121 1.53 20.14 -3.97
CA LEU A 121 0.19 20.20 -3.37
C LEU A 121 -0.64 18.96 -3.72
N ALA A 122 -0.63 18.51 -4.98
CA ALA A 122 -1.31 17.26 -5.35
C ALA A 122 -0.74 16.06 -4.58
N TRP A 123 0.58 16.01 -4.38
CA TRP A 123 1.21 14.96 -3.57
C TRP A 123 0.83 15.04 -2.09
N SER A 124 0.76 16.26 -1.52
CA SER A 124 0.28 16.50 -0.16
C SER A 124 -1.18 16.04 0.04
N VAL A 125 -2.08 16.40 -0.87
CA VAL A 125 -3.48 15.94 -0.84
C VAL A 125 -3.55 14.42 -0.94
N ARG A 126 -2.68 13.80 -1.74
CA ARG A 126 -2.62 12.33 -1.86
C ARG A 126 -2.20 11.66 -0.57
N GLN A 127 -1.26 12.25 0.18
CA GLN A 127 -0.86 11.76 1.50
C GLN A 127 -2.04 11.83 2.47
N VAL A 128 -2.76 12.95 2.52
CA VAL A 128 -3.97 13.10 3.36
C VAL A 128 -5.02 12.07 3.01
N LEU A 129 -5.31 11.85 1.72
CA LEU A 129 -6.28 10.85 1.30
C LEU A 129 -5.84 9.42 1.68
N GLY A 130 -4.52 9.15 1.68
CA GLY A 130 -3.95 7.87 2.12
C GLY A 130 -4.17 7.53 3.60
N VAL A 131 -4.55 8.51 4.43
CA VAL A 131 -4.89 8.29 5.85
C VAL A 131 -6.06 7.32 5.99
N PHE A 132 -7.06 7.41 5.10
CA PHE A 132 -8.25 6.56 5.16
C PHE A 132 -7.93 5.09 4.87
N GLU A 133 -6.86 4.82 4.12
CA GLU A 133 -6.45 3.46 3.80
C GLU A 133 -5.97 2.69 5.02
N GLN A 134 -5.52 3.38 6.07
CA GLN A 134 -5.04 2.74 7.32
C GLN A 134 -6.10 1.83 7.95
N LEU A 135 -7.39 2.06 7.69
CA LEU A 135 -8.48 1.20 8.16
C LEU A 135 -8.70 -0.06 7.32
N THR A 136 -8.10 -0.14 6.14
CA THR A 136 -8.24 -1.28 5.21
C THR A 136 -6.92 -2.01 4.96
N VAL A 137 -5.81 -1.57 5.56
CA VAL A 137 -4.51 -2.23 5.42
C VAL A 137 -4.53 -3.61 6.09
N GLN A 138 -4.05 -4.63 5.38
CA GLN A 138 -3.84 -5.96 5.95
C GLN A 138 -2.61 -5.94 6.88
N GLY A 139 -2.85 -6.12 8.18
CA GLY A 139 -1.80 -6.29 9.18
C GLY A 139 -1.47 -7.76 9.43
N SER A 140 -0.50 -8.01 10.32
CA SER A 140 -0.08 -9.37 10.68
C SER A 140 -1.09 -10.14 11.53
N ARG A 141 -1.96 -9.42 12.25
CA ARG A 141 -2.96 -9.99 13.18
C ARG A 141 -4.39 -9.61 12.83
N ILE A 142 -4.59 -8.35 12.46
CA ILE A 142 -5.90 -7.80 12.11
C ILE A 142 -5.79 -7.02 10.80
N THR A 143 -6.89 -6.92 10.07
CA THR A 143 -7.01 -5.98 8.95
C THR A 143 -7.55 -4.66 9.49
N GLY A 144 -6.85 -3.56 9.24
CA GLY A 144 -7.22 -2.22 9.68
C GLY A 144 -6.28 -1.63 10.72
N ALA A 145 -6.67 -0.46 11.25
CA ALA A 145 -5.75 0.37 12.02
C ALA A 145 -5.50 -0.19 13.43
N SER A 146 -4.24 -0.47 13.73
CA SER A 146 -3.74 -0.79 15.07
C SER A 146 -3.55 0.47 15.93
N TYR A 147 -3.21 0.29 17.20
CA TYR A 147 -2.86 1.39 18.10
C TYR A 147 -1.77 2.28 17.47
N THR A 148 -0.71 1.68 16.95
CA THR A 148 0.39 2.40 16.30
C THR A 148 -0.07 3.12 15.04
N ALA A 149 -0.93 2.50 14.23
CA ALA A 149 -1.48 3.17 13.05
C ALA A 149 -2.24 4.45 13.43
N VAL A 150 -3.09 4.37 14.46
CA VAL A 150 -3.91 5.50 14.91
C VAL A 150 -3.09 6.60 15.60
N HIS A 151 -2.11 6.24 16.43
CA HIS A 151 -1.36 7.21 17.24
C HIS A 151 -0.05 7.68 16.59
N ALA A 152 0.47 6.96 15.60
CA ALA A 152 1.69 7.33 14.89
C ALA A 152 1.39 7.61 13.41
N ASN A 153 0.95 6.60 12.65
CA ASN A 153 0.89 6.71 11.18
C ASN A 153 -0.10 7.79 10.72
N ILE A 154 -1.29 7.88 11.29
CA ILE A 154 -2.30 8.87 10.91
C ILE A 154 -1.79 10.31 11.19
N PRO A 155 -1.40 10.68 12.43
CA PRO A 155 -0.86 12.01 12.71
C PRO A 155 0.39 12.36 11.88
N VAL A 156 1.33 11.42 11.76
CA VAL A 156 2.55 11.61 10.98
C VAL A 156 2.21 11.92 9.52
N THR A 157 1.23 11.23 8.95
CA THR A 157 0.83 11.45 7.55
C THR A 157 0.32 12.88 7.33
N PHE A 158 -0.47 13.44 8.27
CA PHE A 158 -0.89 14.85 8.21
C PHE A 158 0.30 15.82 8.32
N ILE A 159 1.24 15.56 9.23
CA ILE A 159 2.45 16.38 9.38
C ILE A 159 3.28 16.32 8.09
N MET A 160 3.46 15.13 7.51
CA MET A 160 4.18 14.94 6.26
C MET A 160 3.49 15.63 5.08
N ALA A 161 2.16 15.62 5.03
CA ALA A 161 1.41 16.33 4.01
C ALA A 161 1.65 17.85 4.12
N ALA A 162 1.63 18.39 5.33
CA ALA A 162 1.92 19.79 5.58
C ALA A 162 3.38 20.15 5.19
N LEU A 163 4.36 19.35 5.63
CA LEU A 163 5.77 19.54 5.27
C LEU A 163 5.99 19.47 3.76
N THR A 164 5.33 18.55 3.08
CA THR A 164 5.37 18.41 1.62
C THR A 164 4.83 19.65 0.92
N ALA A 165 3.68 20.18 1.36
CA ALA A 165 3.09 21.39 0.80
C ALA A 165 4.00 22.61 1.02
N ILE A 166 4.53 22.75 2.24
CA ILE A 166 5.47 23.84 2.60
C ILE A 166 6.74 23.74 1.75
N LEU A 167 7.32 22.54 1.61
CA LEU A 167 8.50 22.33 0.77
C LEU A 167 8.23 22.74 -0.68
N GLY A 168 7.07 22.37 -1.23
CA GLY A 168 6.65 22.78 -2.56
C GLY A 168 6.60 24.30 -2.72
N VAL A 169 6.00 25.00 -1.77
CA VAL A 169 5.95 26.48 -1.75
C VAL A 169 7.35 27.07 -1.64
N VAL A 170 8.19 26.59 -0.72
CA VAL A 170 9.56 27.07 -0.52
C VAL A 170 10.39 26.88 -1.79
N LEU A 171 10.38 25.69 -2.39
CA LEU A 171 11.12 25.41 -3.61
C LEU A 171 10.57 26.18 -4.81
N GLY A 172 9.24 26.27 -4.94
CA GLY A 172 8.59 27.02 -5.99
C GLY A 172 8.90 28.51 -5.92
N VAL A 173 8.76 29.13 -4.75
CA VAL A 173 9.07 30.55 -4.53
C VAL A 173 10.56 30.80 -4.68
N TRP A 174 11.42 29.92 -4.15
CA TRP A 174 12.87 29.98 -4.35
C TRP A 174 13.19 29.95 -5.84
N LEU A 175 12.59 29.02 -6.59
CA LEU A 175 12.77 28.93 -8.03
C LEU A 175 12.35 30.27 -8.65
N MET A 176 11.18 30.83 -8.36
CA MET A 176 10.73 32.11 -8.92
C MET A 176 11.65 33.31 -8.59
N ARG A 177 12.16 33.39 -7.35
CA ARG A 177 12.90 34.55 -6.83
C ARG A 177 14.43 34.44 -6.97
N SER A 178 14.96 33.26 -7.30
CA SER A 178 16.41 33.06 -7.36
C SER A 178 17.03 33.85 -8.52
N HIS A 179 17.68 34.97 -8.18
CA HIS A 179 18.50 35.77 -9.09
C HIS A 179 19.86 35.12 -9.40
N ALA A 180 20.22 34.01 -8.74
CA ALA A 180 21.48 33.29 -9.00
C ALA A 180 21.58 32.71 -10.43
N LEU A 181 20.46 32.71 -11.16
CA LEU A 181 20.34 32.29 -12.56
C LEU A 181 20.37 33.46 -13.55
N GLU A 182 20.53 34.70 -13.08
CA GLU A 182 20.58 35.93 -13.89
C GLU A 182 21.84 36.75 -13.55
N GLY A 183 22.61 37.12 -14.58
CA GLY A 183 23.65 38.14 -14.47
C GLY A 183 24.99 37.79 -15.11
N GLN A 184 25.63 38.80 -15.70
CA GLN A 184 27.02 38.76 -16.14
C GLN A 184 27.91 38.87 -14.90
N ALA A 185 28.61 37.81 -14.52
CA ALA A 185 29.54 37.80 -13.39
C ALA A 185 30.67 36.81 -13.63
N SER A 186 31.86 37.11 -13.11
CA SER A 186 33.05 36.28 -13.25
C SER A 186 32.87 34.90 -12.59
N ILE A 187 33.58 33.90 -13.12
CA ILE A 187 33.40 32.47 -12.78
C ILE A 187 33.57 32.20 -11.26
N GLY A 188 34.54 32.85 -10.61
CA GLY A 188 34.82 32.67 -9.18
C GLY A 188 33.76 33.25 -8.23
N VAL A 189 33.20 34.42 -8.56
CA VAL A 189 32.12 35.07 -7.76
C VAL A 189 30.79 34.32 -7.94
N ARG A 190 30.59 33.66 -9.09
CA ARG A 190 29.40 32.85 -9.34
C ARG A 190 29.45 31.46 -8.72
N ALA A 191 30.59 30.80 -8.63
CA ALA A 191 30.69 29.51 -7.96
C ALA A 191 30.23 29.61 -6.49
N SER A 192 30.69 30.64 -5.78
CA SER A 192 30.30 30.91 -4.39
C SER A 192 28.84 31.38 -4.26
N ALA A 193 28.35 32.25 -5.16
CA ALA A 193 26.96 32.71 -5.16
C ALA A 193 25.96 31.59 -5.54
N ALA A 194 26.31 30.73 -6.50
CA ALA A 194 25.50 29.57 -6.88
C ALA A 194 25.46 28.54 -5.75
N LEU A 195 26.60 28.22 -5.13
CA LEU A 195 26.64 27.38 -3.93
C LEU A 195 25.73 27.95 -2.83
N LYS A 196 25.81 29.25 -2.56
CA LYS A 196 24.97 29.91 -1.54
C LYS A 196 23.48 29.88 -1.90
N ALA A 197 23.12 30.01 -3.17
CA ALA A 197 21.73 29.97 -3.62
C ALA A 197 21.13 28.55 -3.55
N TRP A 198 21.92 27.52 -3.85
CA TRP A 198 21.50 26.11 -3.74
C TRP A 198 21.45 25.59 -2.31
N ARG A 199 22.04 26.30 -1.33
CA ARG A 199 21.91 25.94 0.09
C ARG A 199 20.45 25.85 0.52
N VAL A 200 19.60 26.80 0.14
CA VAL A 200 18.18 26.82 0.55
C VAL A 200 17.42 25.57 0.08
N PRO A 201 17.38 25.24 -1.23
CA PRO A 201 16.67 24.05 -1.68
C PRO A 201 17.30 22.75 -1.16
N VAL A 202 18.64 22.67 -1.10
CA VAL A 202 19.33 21.47 -0.58
C VAL A 202 19.02 21.26 0.90
N ILE A 203 19.10 22.29 1.73
CA ILE A 203 18.79 22.20 3.17
C ILE A 203 17.31 21.92 3.37
N ALA A 204 16.41 22.56 2.64
CA ALA A 204 14.97 22.32 2.76
C ALA A 204 14.63 20.87 2.42
N ILE A 205 15.13 20.35 1.29
CA ILE A 205 14.93 18.95 0.90
C ILE A 205 15.56 18.00 1.93
N ALA A 206 16.82 18.23 2.32
CA ALA A 206 17.51 17.36 3.28
C ALA A 206 16.81 17.35 4.64
N ALA A 207 16.38 18.51 5.15
CA ALA A 207 15.65 18.61 6.40
C ALA A 207 14.30 17.87 6.31
N THR A 208 13.52 18.07 5.25
CA THR A 208 12.24 17.37 5.07
C THR A 208 12.44 15.87 4.93
N VAL A 209 13.48 15.40 4.23
CA VAL A 209 13.78 13.97 4.11
C VAL A 209 14.17 13.37 5.46
N VAL A 210 15.08 14.01 6.21
CA VAL A 210 15.52 13.53 7.52
C VAL A 210 14.36 13.49 8.51
N VAL A 211 13.62 14.60 8.64
CA VAL A 211 12.42 14.67 9.49
C VAL A 211 11.39 13.64 9.05
N GLY A 212 11.19 13.49 7.74
CA GLY A 212 10.28 12.52 7.17
C GLY A 212 10.64 11.09 7.56
N MET A 213 11.90 10.68 7.37
CA MET A 213 12.36 9.34 7.75
C MET A 213 12.19 9.08 9.25
N VAL A 214 12.51 10.06 10.10
CA VAL A 214 12.32 9.93 11.55
C VAL A 214 10.84 9.74 11.89
N LEU A 215 9.96 10.55 11.32
CA LEU A 215 8.53 10.49 11.61
C LEU A 215 7.86 9.24 11.01
N THR A 216 8.24 8.80 9.81
CA THR A 216 7.56 7.68 9.13
C THR A 216 8.14 6.31 9.47
N ILE A 217 9.41 6.24 9.88
CA ILE A 217 10.10 4.97 10.17
C ILE A 217 10.38 4.84 11.66
N ALA A 218 11.16 5.78 12.22
CA ALA A 218 11.64 5.65 13.59
C ALA A 218 10.50 5.80 14.60
N TRP A 219 9.62 6.79 14.44
CA TRP A 219 8.56 7.06 15.40
C TRP A 219 7.56 5.91 15.59
N PRO A 220 6.95 5.32 14.53
CA PRO A 220 6.08 4.17 14.67
C PRO A 220 6.81 2.95 15.25
N MET A 221 8.07 2.72 14.86
CA MET A 221 8.88 1.63 15.37
C MET A 221 9.13 1.77 16.89
N LEU A 222 9.52 2.96 17.34
CA LEU A 222 9.77 3.25 18.75
C LEU A 222 8.47 3.12 19.57
N LEU A 223 7.37 3.68 19.07
CA LEU A 223 6.06 3.58 19.72
C LEU A 223 5.59 2.12 19.81
N GLN A 224 5.74 1.34 18.75
CA GLN A 224 5.45 -0.09 18.76
C GLN A 224 6.35 -0.84 19.75
N ARG A 225 7.67 -0.61 19.72
CA ARG A 225 8.65 -1.36 20.52
C ARG A 225 8.53 -1.07 22.01
N PHE A 226 8.37 0.19 22.39
CA PHE A 226 8.45 0.63 23.78
C PHE A 226 7.09 0.82 24.46
N ARG A 227 6.01 1.02 23.70
CA ARG A 227 4.67 1.24 24.27
C ARG A 227 3.70 0.12 23.97
N VAL A 228 3.66 -0.38 22.74
CA VAL A 228 2.69 -1.42 22.36
C VAL A 228 3.17 -2.82 22.74
N ASN A 229 4.36 -3.24 22.31
CA ASN A 229 4.84 -4.60 22.53
C ASN A 229 4.88 -5.03 24.02
N PRO A 230 5.28 -4.17 24.98
CA PRO A 230 5.30 -4.57 26.39
C PRO A 230 3.91 -4.79 26.99
N ASN A 231 2.88 -4.14 26.46
CA ASN A 231 1.51 -4.20 26.97
C ASN A 231 0.48 -4.32 25.83
N ALA A 232 0.74 -5.25 24.90
CA ALA A 232 -0.01 -5.32 23.65
C ALA A 232 -1.49 -5.62 23.86
N GLN A 233 -1.83 -6.40 24.89
CA GLN A 233 -3.21 -6.75 25.18
C GLN A 233 -4.04 -5.50 25.51
N GLU A 234 -3.57 -4.65 26.42
CA GLU A 234 -4.29 -3.43 26.79
C GLU A 234 -4.35 -2.46 25.60
N MET A 235 -3.19 -2.19 24.96
CA MET A 235 -3.07 -1.18 23.91
C MET A 235 -3.82 -1.53 22.62
N GLU A 236 -3.84 -2.81 22.23
CA GLU A 236 -4.47 -3.26 20.98
C GLU A 236 -5.91 -3.79 21.17
N SER A 237 -6.34 -4.09 22.41
CA SER A 237 -7.66 -4.68 22.70
C SER A 237 -8.81 -3.96 21.99
N THR A 238 -8.82 -2.63 22.06
CA THR A 238 -9.88 -1.80 21.46
C THR A 238 -9.91 -1.94 19.94
N TYR A 239 -8.75 -1.96 19.27
CA TYR A 239 -8.66 -2.06 17.81
C TYR A 239 -8.99 -3.47 17.33
N ILE A 240 -8.55 -4.49 18.08
CA ILE A 240 -8.90 -5.89 17.83
C ILE A 240 -10.42 -6.07 17.97
N GLN A 241 -11.02 -5.53 19.04
CA GLN A 241 -12.47 -5.65 19.26
C GLN A 241 -13.25 -4.97 18.13
N ARG A 242 -12.85 -3.77 17.69
CA ARG A 242 -13.45 -3.10 16.53
C ARG A 242 -13.41 -3.98 15.27
N ASN A 243 -12.30 -4.68 15.03
CA ASN A 243 -12.18 -5.59 13.89
C ASN A 243 -13.06 -6.84 14.04
N ILE A 244 -13.13 -7.43 15.24
CA ILE A 244 -14.01 -8.56 15.55
C ILE A 244 -15.47 -8.16 15.30
N ASP A 245 -15.90 -7.02 15.83
CA ASP A 245 -17.27 -6.52 15.70
C ASP A 245 -17.62 -6.25 14.23
N ALA A 246 -16.72 -5.58 13.49
CA ALA A 246 -16.89 -5.32 12.07
C ALA A 246 -16.98 -6.62 11.24
N THR A 247 -16.13 -7.60 11.54
CA THR A 247 -16.14 -8.91 10.85
C THR A 247 -17.42 -9.68 11.15
N ARG A 248 -17.83 -9.73 12.43
CA ARG A 248 -19.07 -10.38 12.84
C ARG A 248 -20.28 -9.75 12.15
N ALA A 249 -20.35 -8.42 12.11
CA ALA A 249 -21.42 -7.71 11.42
C ALA A 249 -21.40 -7.96 9.90
N ALA A 250 -20.23 -7.92 9.26
CA ALA A 250 -20.09 -8.12 7.82
C ALA A 250 -20.53 -9.52 7.37
N TYR A 251 -20.19 -10.56 8.15
CA TYR A 251 -20.58 -11.95 7.86
C TYR A 251 -21.93 -12.35 8.48
N GLY A 252 -22.61 -11.46 9.20
CA GLY A 252 -23.87 -11.76 9.87
C GLY A 252 -23.75 -12.78 11.01
N LEU A 253 -22.56 -12.90 11.63
CA LEU A 253 -22.28 -13.86 12.71
C LEU A 253 -22.91 -13.44 14.05
N ASP A 254 -23.36 -12.20 14.16
CA ASP A 254 -24.16 -11.66 15.26
C ASP A 254 -25.56 -12.31 15.34
N LYS A 255 -26.06 -12.85 14.24
CA LYS A 255 -27.40 -13.49 14.16
C LYS A 255 -27.37 -14.99 14.41
N LEU A 256 -26.20 -15.57 14.63
CA LEU A 256 -26.05 -17.00 14.89
C LEU A 256 -26.49 -17.34 16.31
N LYS A 257 -27.28 -18.41 16.45
CA LYS A 257 -27.57 -19.01 17.74
C LYS A 257 -26.43 -19.94 18.13
N THR A 258 -25.71 -19.59 19.18
CA THR A 258 -24.68 -20.45 19.74
C THR A 258 -25.34 -21.42 20.72
N GLU A 259 -25.35 -22.70 20.40
CA GLU A 259 -25.74 -23.76 21.33
C GLU A 259 -24.48 -24.38 21.94
N GLN A 260 -24.28 -24.16 23.24
CA GLN A 260 -23.27 -24.90 23.98
C GLN A 260 -23.83 -26.28 24.27
N TYR A 261 -23.37 -27.29 23.53
CA TYR A 261 -23.62 -28.67 23.91
C TYR A 261 -22.60 -29.09 24.96
N LYS A 262 -23.06 -29.79 26.00
CA LYS A 262 -22.19 -30.33 27.03
C LYS A 262 -21.55 -31.59 26.48
N VAL A 263 -20.25 -31.54 26.22
CA VAL A 263 -19.49 -32.74 25.82
C VAL A 263 -19.57 -33.73 26.97
N THR A 264 -20.14 -34.91 26.74
CA THR A 264 -20.10 -36.02 27.70
C THR A 264 -18.75 -36.71 27.54
N ASP A 265 -17.85 -36.48 28.49
CA ASP A 265 -16.48 -37.00 28.55
C ASP A 265 -16.39 -38.40 29.17
N LYS A 266 -17.50 -38.91 29.73
CA LYS A 266 -17.63 -40.29 30.22
C LYS A 266 -18.61 -41.07 29.36
N GLY A 267 -18.08 -41.98 28.55
CA GLY A 267 -18.91 -42.92 27.78
C GLY A 267 -19.74 -43.82 28.70
N GLU A 268 -21.01 -44.01 28.36
CA GLU A 268 -21.87 -44.98 29.06
C GLU A 268 -21.58 -46.40 28.54
N GLN A 269 -21.55 -47.38 29.45
CA GLN A 269 -21.32 -48.77 29.07
C GLN A 269 -22.46 -49.25 28.17
N GLY A 270 -22.11 -49.70 26.97
CA GLY A 270 -23.09 -50.13 25.96
C GLY A 270 -23.73 -48.99 25.15
N ALA A 271 -23.29 -47.74 25.29
CA ALA A 271 -23.77 -46.60 24.49
C ALA A 271 -23.69 -46.86 22.98
N LEU A 272 -22.68 -47.61 22.57
CA LEU A 272 -22.38 -47.95 21.18
C LEU A 272 -22.92 -49.34 20.77
N ALA A 273 -23.58 -50.07 21.67
CA ALA A 273 -24.03 -51.44 21.42
C ALA A 273 -25.12 -51.54 20.35
N LYS A 274 -25.92 -50.47 20.17
CA LYS A 274 -26.92 -50.37 19.08
C LYS A 274 -26.31 -50.07 17.72
N GLU A 275 -25.07 -49.59 17.70
CA GLU A 275 -24.33 -49.15 16.52
C GLU A 275 -23.05 -50.00 16.38
N ALA A 276 -23.13 -51.29 16.74
CA ALA A 276 -21.97 -52.19 16.78
C ALA A 276 -21.23 -52.22 15.44
N ASP A 277 -21.96 -52.25 14.32
CA ASP A 277 -21.39 -52.25 12.97
C ASP A 277 -20.62 -50.95 12.64
N THR A 278 -21.10 -49.80 13.12
CA THR A 278 -20.42 -48.51 12.93
C THR A 278 -19.26 -48.32 13.91
N THR A 279 -19.41 -48.85 15.12
CA THR A 279 -18.41 -48.78 16.19
C THR A 279 -17.18 -49.64 15.89
N ALA A 280 -17.38 -50.82 15.32
CA ALA A 280 -16.30 -51.66 14.80
C ALA A 280 -15.49 -50.97 13.69
N GLN A 281 -16.09 -49.96 13.03
CA GLN A 281 -15.48 -49.19 11.94
C GLN A 281 -14.92 -47.84 12.39
N ILE A 282 -14.90 -47.54 13.70
CA ILE A 282 -14.24 -46.32 14.19
C ILE A 282 -12.75 -46.45 13.93
N ARG A 283 -12.25 -45.59 13.04
CA ARG A 283 -10.85 -45.55 12.64
C ARG A 283 -9.98 -45.08 13.81
N LEU A 284 -9.20 -46.01 14.36
CA LEU A 284 -8.21 -45.71 15.39
C LEU A 284 -6.86 -45.23 14.82
N LEU A 285 -6.60 -45.51 13.54
CA LEU A 285 -5.35 -45.18 12.86
C LEU A 285 -5.53 -43.96 11.95
N ASP A 286 -4.83 -42.88 12.23
CA ASP A 286 -4.81 -41.70 11.37
C ASP A 286 -3.83 -41.91 10.19
N PRO A 287 -4.31 -41.93 8.92
CA PRO A 287 -3.47 -42.10 7.74
C PRO A 287 -2.39 -41.00 7.56
N GLN A 288 -2.53 -39.84 8.21
CA GLN A 288 -1.54 -38.77 8.17
C GLN A 288 -0.37 -39.00 9.14
N VAL A 289 -0.51 -39.92 10.11
CA VAL A 289 0.47 -40.10 11.20
C VAL A 289 1.26 -41.40 11.06
N VAL A 290 0.69 -42.45 10.47
CA VAL A 290 1.28 -43.81 10.48
C VAL A 290 2.32 -44.07 9.38
N SER A 291 2.53 -43.14 8.44
CA SER A 291 3.50 -43.27 7.34
C SER A 291 4.94 -43.62 7.79
N PRO A 292 5.51 -43.01 8.85
CA PRO A 292 6.83 -43.36 9.35
C PRO A 292 6.96 -44.82 9.78
N THR A 293 5.90 -45.39 10.37
CA THR A 293 5.86 -46.80 10.77
C THR A 293 5.84 -47.73 9.56
N PHE A 294 5.11 -47.37 8.50
CA PHE A 294 5.14 -48.12 7.23
C PHE A 294 6.52 -48.06 6.58
N LYS A 295 7.18 -46.90 6.56
CA LYS A 295 8.56 -46.76 6.08
C LYS A 295 9.51 -47.62 6.93
N GLN A 296 9.39 -47.62 8.26
CA GLN A 296 10.27 -48.41 9.10
C GLN A 296 10.08 -49.93 8.95
N LEU A 297 8.84 -50.40 8.88
CA LEU A 297 8.53 -51.84 8.88
C LEU A 297 8.50 -52.46 7.48
N GLN A 298 8.03 -51.72 6.49
CA GLN A 298 7.67 -52.25 5.17
C GLN A 298 8.51 -51.68 4.02
N GLN A 299 9.43 -50.73 4.25
CA GLN A 299 10.23 -50.15 3.15
C GLN A 299 11.20 -51.17 2.53
N SER A 300 11.81 -52.05 3.36
CA SER A 300 12.75 -53.13 3.00
C SER A 300 14.03 -52.73 2.22
N LYS A 301 13.96 -51.77 1.29
CA LYS A 301 15.04 -51.26 0.45
C LYS A 301 14.99 -49.74 0.40
N GLN A 302 16.16 -49.09 0.40
CA GLN A 302 16.28 -47.63 0.44
C GLN A 302 15.67 -46.89 -0.76
N TYR A 303 15.51 -47.56 -1.91
CA TYR A 303 14.95 -46.94 -3.11
C TYR A 303 13.42 -47.02 -3.18
N TYR A 304 12.78 -47.76 -2.27
CA TYR A 304 11.33 -47.74 -2.09
C TYR A 304 10.95 -46.79 -0.95
N THR A 305 9.74 -46.24 -0.97
CA THR A 305 9.15 -45.40 0.06
C THR A 305 7.62 -45.55 0.08
N PHE A 306 6.98 -44.85 1.01
CA PHE A 306 5.53 -44.69 1.07
C PHE A 306 5.21 -43.19 1.09
N ALA A 307 4.02 -42.82 0.62
CA ALA A 307 3.52 -41.44 0.69
C ALA A 307 3.43 -40.92 2.14
N ASP A 308 3.47 -39.61 2.32
CA ASP A 308 3.36 -39.01 3.66
C ASP A 308 1.93 -39.08 4.23
N THR A 309 0.93 -39.15 3.36
CA THR A 309 -0.45 -39.47 3.72
C THR A 309 -0.86 -40.78 3.08
N LEU A 310 -1.27 -41.75 3.89
CA LEU A 310 -1.67 -43.07 3.40
C LEU A 310 -3.15 -43.07 2.98
N ALA A 311 -3.56 -44.04 2.17
CA ALA A 311 -4.96 -44.22 1.81
C ALA A 311 -5.67 -45.11 2.83
N VAL A 312 -6.99 -45.00 2.89
CA VAL A 312 -7.80 -45.91 3.71
C VAL A 312 -8.87 -46.53 2.83
N ASP A 313 -9.02 -47.83 2.97
CA ASP A 313 -9.95 -48.64 2.21
C ASP A 313 -10.54 -49.75 3.10
N LYS A 314 -11.62 -50.40 2.67
CA LYS A 314 -12.28 -51.47 3.43
C LYS A 314 -11.91 -52.84 2.88
N TYR A 315 -11.41 -53.71 3.76
CA TYR A 315 -11.07 -55.09 3.42
C TYR A 315 -11.77 -56.06 4.38
N GLU A 316 -12.11 -57.24 3.86
CA GLU A 316 -12.56 -58.40 4.64
C GLU A 316 -11.34 -59.12 5.21
N ILE A 317 -11.21 -59.13 6.53
CA ILE A 317 -10.14 -59.83 7.24
C ILE A 317 -10.80 -60.78 8.24
N ASP A 318 -10.49 -62.08 8.12
CA ASP A 318 -11.09 -63.15 8.92
C ASP A 318 -12.64 -63.17 8.94
N GLY A 319 -13.25 -62.76 7.82
CA GLY A 319 -14.72 -62.73 7.65
C GLY A 319 -15.42 -61.53 8.25
N VAL A 320 -14.67 -60.48 8.62
CA VAL A 320 -15.20 -59.20 9.11
C VAL A 320 -14.64 -58.05 8.25
N SER A 321 -15.54 -57.22 7.70
CA SER A 321 -15.17 -55.98 7.01
C SER A 321 -14.63 -54.93 7.97
N GLN A 322 -13.37 -54.50 7.76
CA GLN A 322 -12.71 -53.47 8.59
C GLN A 322 -11.96 -52.42 7.76
N ASP A 323 -11.93 -51.19 8.27
CA ASP A 323 -11.15 -50.07 7.74
C ASP A 323 -9.65 -50.38 7.86
N THR A 324 -8.94 -50.38 6.73
CA THR A 324 -7.52 -50.72 6.65
C THR A 324 -6.74 -49.59 6.02
N VAL A 325 -5.69 -49.14 6.70
CA VAL A 325 -4.75 -48.17 6.12
C VAL A 325 -3.86 -48.90 5.14
N ILE A 326 -3.90 -48.45 3.88
CA ILE A 326 -3.16 -49.05 2.76
C ILE A 326 -2.26 -48.01 2.10
N ALA A 327 -1.17 -48.48 1.53
CA ALA A 327 -0.24 -47.63 0.80
C ALA A 327 0.47 -48.44 -0.28
N ALA A 328 0.59 -47.85 -1.47
CA ALA A 328 1.48 -48.38 -2.48
C ALA A 328 2.94 -48.12 -2.05
N ARG A 329 3.79 -49.11 -2.28
CA ARG A 329 5.24 -48.95 -2.15
C ARG A 329 5.74 -48.41 -3.48
N GLU A 330 6.31 -47.21 -3.45
CA GLU A 330 6.80 -46.48 -4.63
C GLU A 330 8.32 -46.38 -4.61
#